data_AF-A0A7J6WTX6-F1
#
_entry.id   AF-A0A7J6WTX6-F1
#
_cell.length_a   1.000
_cell.length_b   1.000
_cell.length_c   1.000
_cell.angle_alpha   90.00
_cell.angle_beta   90.00
_cell.angle_gamma   90.00
#
_symmetry.space_group_name_H-M   'P 1'
#
loop_
_entity.id
_entity.type
_entity.pdbx_description
1 polymer ?
#
loop_
_entity_poly.entity_id
_entity_poly.type
_entity_poly.pdbx_seq_one_letter_code
_entity_poly.pdbx_strand_id
1 'polypeptide(L)'
;MEENNGMFNVQQTVGSVLCCKCGIPMAPNSANMCVKCLRSEVDITEGLQNHVIIMWCPECQKYLQPPRTWIKAQLESKELLAFCVKRLRLNKVKLMNFEFIWTEPHSRRIKVKLTVQKEVLNGVKLEQAYIVEYVQTDHMCESMVAADQKFPHQDVITIIPSQAI
;
A
#
# COMPACT_ATOMS: atom_id res chain seq x y z
N MET A 1 -25.47 42.11 -51.99
CA MET A 1 -25.83 40.69 -51.84
C MET A 1 -24.84 40.11 -50.84
N GLU A 2 -25.19 40.03 -49.57
CA GLU A 2 -24.37 39.38 -48.54
C GLU A 2 -25.16 38.17 -48.03
N GLU A 3 -24.68 36.99 -48.41
CA GLU A 3 -25.24 35.71 -48.00
C GLU A 3 -24.90 35.46 -46.54
N ASN A 4 -25.91 35.60 -45.68
CA ASN A 4 -25.83 35.26 -44.27
C ASN A 4 -25.85 33.73 -44.12
N ASN A 5 -24.66 33.10 -44.18
CA ASN A 5 -24.46 31.69 -43.86
C ASN A 5 -24.63 31.46 -42.34
N GLY A 6 -25.88 31.44 -41.90
CA GLY A 6 -26.27 31.04 -40.55
C GLY A 6 -26.00 29.55 -40.34
N MET A 7 -24.82 29.21 -39.83
CA MET A 7 -24.54 27.86 -39.34
C MET A 7 -25.50 27.54 -38.17
N PHE A 8 -26.40 26.58 -38.39
CA PHE A 8 -27.27 26.03 -37.36
C PHE A 8 -26.43 25.22 -36.37
N ASN A 9 -26.11 25.81 -35.22
CA ASN A 9 -25.32 25.16 -34.17
C ASN A 9 -26.25 24.27 -33.33
N VAL A 10 -26.31 22.97 -33.66
CA VAL A 10 -27.07 21.98 -32.88
C VAL A 10 -26.33 21.75 -31.57
N GLN A 11 -26.87 22.26 -30.46
CA GLN A 11 -26.38 21.93 -29.14
C GLN A 11 -26.62 20.43 -28.89
N GLN A 12 -25.55 19.63 -28.95
CA GLN A 12 -25.61 18.21 -28.57
C GLN A 12 -25.98 18.12 -27.08
N THR A 13 -27.19 17.66 -26.80
CA THR A 13 -27.63 17.36 -25.43
C THR A 13 -27.13 15.97 -25.05
N VAL A 14 -26.46 15.86 -23.91
CA VAL A 14 -26.10 14.55 -23.35
C VAL A 14 -27.40 13.89 -22.89
N GLY A 15 -27.91 12.92 -23.66
CA GLY A 15 -29.12 12.17 -23.31
C GLY A 15 -28.96 11.45 -21.97
N SER A 16 -30.04 11.34 -21.19
CA SER A 16 -30.04 10.58 -19.94
C SER A 16 -30.59 9.17 -20.16
N VAL A 17 -29.96 8.17 -19.54
CA VAL A 17 -30.45 6.79 -19.49
C VAL A 17 -30.72 6.38 -18.05
N LEU A 18 -31.61 5.41 -17.85
CA LEU A 18 -31.90 4.87 -16.53
C LEU A 18 -30.90 3.75 -16.18
N CYS A 19 -30.46 3.71 -14.93
CA CYS A 19 -29.70 2.57 -14.41
C CYS A 19 -30.54 1.29 -14.48
N CYS A 20 -29.98 0.22 -15.04
CA CYS A 20 -30.70 -1.05 -15.24
C CYS A 20 -31.08 -1.79 -13.94
N LYS A 21 -30.56 -1.36 -12.77
CA LYS A 21 -30.85 -1.98 -11.47
C LYS A 21 -31.75 -1.13 -10.57
N CYS A 22 -31.50 0.18 -10.46
CA CYS A 22 -32.23 1.05 -9.54
C CYS A 22 -33.08 2.12 -10.23
N GLY A 23 -33.05 2.24 -11.56
CA GLY A 23 -33.86 3.19 -12.33
C GLY A 23 -33.48 4.67 -12.17
N ILE A 24 -32.39 5.00 -11.47
CA ILE A 24 -31.94 6.39 -11.33
C ILE A 24 -31.46 6.94 -12.68
N PRO A 25 -31.87 8.16 -13.09
CA PRO A 25 -31.37 8.80 -14.30
C PRO A 25 -29.88 9.12 -14.18
N MET A 26 -29.12 8.75 -15.19
CA MET A 26 -27.66 8.90 -15.23
C MET A 26 -27.19 9.22 -16.65
N ALA A 27 -25.92 9.62 -16.78
CA ALA A 27 -25.27 9.71 -18.08
C ALA A 27 -25.04 8.30 -18.65
N PRO A 28 -25.10 8.12 -19.98
CA PRO A 28 -24.86 6.82 -20.61
C PRO A 28 -23.43 6.34 -20.32
N ASN A 29 -23.30 5.10 -19.88
CA ASN A 29 -22.01 4.43 -19.69
C ASN A 29 -22.08 3.00 -20.24
N SER A 30 -20.92 2.38 -20.48
CA SER A 30 -20.85 1.02 -21.04
C SER A 30 -21.41 -0.08 -20.12
N ALA A 31 -21.54 0.21 -18.82
CA ALA A 31 -22.10 -0.73 -17.85
C ALA A 31 -23.64 -0.65 -17.73
N ASN A 32 -24.29 0.38 -18.27
CA ASN A 32 -25.70 0.74 -18.02
C ASN A 32 -26.11 0.74 -16.54
N MET A 33 -25.13 0.89 -15.62
CA MET A 33 -25.33 0.90 -14.18
C MET A 33 -24.82 2.20 -13.57
N CYS A 34 -25.55 2.73 -12.58
CA CYS A 34 -25.08 3.89 -11.84
C CYS A 34 -23.89 3.53 -10.95
N VAL A 35 -23.09 4.52 -10.57
CA VAL A 35 -21.87 4.32 -9.76
C VAL A 35 -22.16 3.59 -8.44
N LYS A 36 -23.34 3.80 -7.83
CA LYS A 36 -23.75 3.11 -6.59
C LYS A 36 -23.94 1.61 -6.83
N CYS A 37 -24.74 1.23 -7.82
CA CYS A 37 -24.98 -0.18 -8.15
C CYS A 37 -23.68 -0.86 -8.60
N LEU A 38 -22.85 -0.18 -9.39
CA LEU A 38 -21.57 -0.72 -9.85
C LEU A 38 -20.61 -1.01 -8.68
N ARG A 39 -20.55 -0.14 -7.66
CA ARG A 39 -19.76 -0.37 -6.43
C ARG A 39 -20.27 -1.53 -5.58
N SER A 40 -21.58 -1.79 -5.62
CA SER A 40 -22.18 -2.90 -4.87
C SER A 40 -21.96 -4.26 -5.55
N GLU A 41 -21.86 -4.30 -6.87
CA GLU A 41 -21.73 -5.54 -7.63
C GLU A 41 -20.29 -5.92 -7.96
N VAL A 42 -19.41 -4.94 -8.14
CA VAL A 42 -18.02 -5.19 -8.52
C VAL A 42 -17.09 -4.74 -7.42
N ASP A 43 -16.44 -5.70 -6.77
CA ASP A 43 -15.35 -5.45 -5.84
C ASP A 43 -14.00 -5.50 -6.57
N ILE A 44 -13.32 -4.36 -6.63
CA ILE A 44 -12.01 -4.28 -7.29
C ILE A 44 -10.86 -4.76 -6.39
N THR A 45 -11.15 -5.01 -5.11
CA THR A 45 -10.17 -5.41 -4.09
C THR A 45 -10.03 -6.92 -3.95
N GLU A 46 -10.86 -7.69 -4.66
CA GLU A 46 -10.79 -9.14 -4.71
C GLU A 46 -9.41 -9.63 -5.16
N GLY A 47 -8.74 -10.41 -4.29
CA GLY A 47 -7.40 -10.95 -4.53
C GLY A 47 -6.25 -10.04 -4.12
N LEU A 48 -6.52 -8.86 -3.55
CA LEU A 48 -5.49 -8.04 -2.89
C LEU A 48 -5.21 -8.59 -1.48
N GLN A 49 -3.97 -8.39 -1.02
CA GLN A 49 -3.55 -8.82 0.32
C GLN A 49 -3.97 -7.76 1.34
N ASN A 50 -4.78 -8.16 2.31
CA ASN A 50 -5.24 -7.29 3.40
C ASN A 50 -4.32 -7.36 4.63
N HIS A 51 -3.53 -8.41 4.76
CA HIS A 51 -2.61 -8.63 5.87
C HIS A 51 -1.21 -8.94 5.36
N VAL A 52 -0.21 -8.23 5.86
CA VAL A 52 1.20 -8.40 5.48
C VAL A 52 2.07 -8.40 6.73
N ILE A 53 3.03 -9.32 6.81
CA ILE A 53 4.01 -9.35 7.90
C ILE A 53 5.26 -8.59 7.46
N ILE A 54 5.71 -7.63 8.27
CA ILE A 54 6.94 -6.87 8.06
C ILE A 54 7.93 -7.17 9.17
N MET A 55 9.20 -7.40 8.82
CA MET A 55 10.24 -7.65 9.80
C MET A 55 10.96 -6.36 10.15
N TRP A 56 11.16 -6.12 11.45
CA TRP A 56 11.75 -4.91 11.99
C TRP A 56 12.84 -5.26 13.01
N CYS A 57 13.97 -4.56 12.92
CA CYS A 57 15.06 -4.70 13.87
C CYS A 57 14.93 -3.65 14.98
N PRO A 58 14.75 -4.05 16.26
CA PRO A 58 14.54 -3.11 17.36
C PRO A 58 15.76 -2.21 17.64
N GLU A 59 16.98 -2.73 17.47
CA GLU A 59 18.21 -1.99 17.76
C GLU A 59 18.57 -1.00 16.66
N CYS A 60 18.45 -1.42 15.40
CA CYS A 60 18.82 -0.59 14.26
C CYS A 60 17.68 0.31 13.76
N GLN A 61 16.44 0.07 14.19
CA GLN A 61 15.22 0.71 13.68
C GLN A 61 15.09 0.61 12.16
N LYS A 62 15.41 -0.57 11.61
CA LYS A 62 15.38 -0.85 10.18
C LYS A 62 14.31 -1.89 9.85
N TYR A 63 13.68 -1.74 8.70
CA TYR A 63 12.75 -2.71 8.13
C TYR A 63 13.47 -3.57 7.09
N LEU A 64 13.21 -4.88 7.13
CA LEU A 64 13.74 -5.81 6.14
C LEU A 64 12.90 -5.76 4.86
N GLN A 65 13.56 -5.45 3.77
CA GLN A 65 13.13 -5.70 2.42
C GLN A 65 13.82 -6.97 1.89
N PRO A 66 13.07 -8.08 1.70
CA PRO A 66 13.59 -9.27 1.05
C PRO A 66 14.12 -8.92 -0.35
N PRO A 67 15.27 -9.48 -0.76
CA PRO A 67 15.91 -10.66 -0.20
C PRO A 67 16.81 -10.44 1.04
N ARG A 68 17.56 -9.33 1.16
CA ARG A 68 18.47 -9.05 2.32
C ARG A 68 18.69 -7.56 2.62
N THR A 69 17.93 -6.64 2.03
CA THR A 69 18.18 -5.21 2.19
C THR A 69 17.43 -4.66 3.41
N TRP A 70 18.10 -3.81 4.19
CA TRP A 70 17.52 -3.17 5.38
C TRP A 70 17.40 -1.67 5.16
N ILE A 71 16.19 -1.14 5.32
CA ILE A 71 15.88 0.28 5.14
C ILE A 71 15.56 0.89 6.49
N LYS A 72 16.23 1.99 6.84
CA LYS A 72 15.84 2.79 8.01
C LYS A 72 14.62 3.62 7.61
N ALA A 73 13.54 3.52 8.37
CA ALA A 73 12.35 4.35 8.16
C ALA A 73 11.71 4.65 9.53
N GLN A 74 11.20 5.86 9.68
CA GLN A 74 10.45 6.25 10.88
C GLN A 74 8.97 5.84 10.76
N LEU A 75 8.30 5.68 11.90
CA LEU A 75 6.83 5.56 11.92
C LEU A 75 6.20 6.77 11.26
N GLU A 76 5.10 6.56 10.52
CA GLU A 76 4.36 7.61 9.81
C GLU A 76 5.18 8.41 8.76
N SER A 77 6.33 7.88 8.33
CA SER A 77 7.17 8.52 7.31
C SER A 77 6.76 8.17 5.87
N LYS A 78 7.13 9.04 4.92
CA LYS A 78 6.95 8.80 3.48
C LYS A 78 7.74 7.56 2.99
N GLU A 79 8.89 7.31 3.60
CA GLU A 79 9.75 6.16 3.28
C GLU A 79 9.07 4.84 3.64
N LEU A 80 8.41 4.79 4.79
CA LEU A 80 7.66 3.63 5.24
C LEU A 80 6.46 3.35 4.31
N LEU A 81 5.76 4.38 3.84
CA LEU A 81 4.67 4.22 2.85
C LEU A 81 5.19 3.59 1.56
N ALA A 82 6.30 4.11 1.03
CA ALA A 82 6.91 3.58 -0.18
C ALA A 82 7.34 2.11 0.00
N PHE A 83 7.86 1.75 1.17
CA PHE A 83 8.18 0.37 1.52
C PHE A 83 6.92 -0.51 1.56
N CYS A 84 5.87 -0.09 2.26
CA CYS A 84 4.61 -0.82 2.37
C CYS A 84 3.97 -1.06 0.99
N VAL A 85 3.89 -0.03 0.15
CA VAL A 85 3.34 -0.14 -1.21
C VAL A 85 4.17 -1.11 -2.07
N LYS A 86 5.50 -1.08 -1.98
CA LYS A 86 6.38 -2.01 -2.71
C LYS A 86 6.22 -3.47 -2.26
N ARG A 87 5.79 -3.71 -1.02
CA ARG A 87 5.53 -5.07 -0.51
C ARG A 87 4.25 -5.68 -1.08
N LEU A 88 3.31 -4.86 -1.53
CA LEU A 88 2.05 -5.31 -2.09
C LEU A 88 2.16 -5.68 -3.57
N ARG A 89 1.44 -6.72 -3.96
CA ARG A 89 1.34 -7.17 -5.36
C ARG A 89 0.17 -6.49 -6.06
N LEU A 90 0.35 -5.26 -6.51
CA LEU A 90 -0.68 -4.45 -7.19
C LEU A 90 -0.70 -4.63 -8.72
N ASN A 91 -0.59 -5.87 -9.23
CA ASN A 91 -0.38 -6.10 -10.67
C ASN A 91 -1.61 -5.76 -11.55
N LYS A 92 -2.81 -5.76 -10.97
CA LYS A 92 -4.08 -5.60 -11.71
C LYS A 92 -4.79 -4.26 -11.46
N VAL A 93 -4.27 -3.45 -10.56
CA VAL A 93 -4.92 -2.22 -10.09
C VAL A 93 -3.93 -1.08 -10.07
N LYS A 94 -4.39 0.13 -10.40
CA LYS A 94 -3.59 1.34 -10.31
C LYS A 94 -3.75 1.93 -8.92
N LEU A 95 -2.65 2.31 -8.29
CA LEU A 95 -2.68 3.03 -7.02
C LEU A 95 -2.96 4.52 -7.28
N MET A 96 -3.95 5.09 -6.60
CA MET A 96 -4.32 6.51 -6.70
C MET A 96 -3.83 7.32 -5.50
N ASN A 97 -4.10 6.82 -4.29
CA ASN A 97 -3.73 7.49 -3.04
C ASN A 97 -3.37 6.47 -1.96
N PHE A 98 -2.61 6.92 -0.97
CA PHE A 98 -2.23 6.13 0.19
C PHE A 98 -2.09 7.05 1.41
N GLU A 99 -2.61 6.59 2.55
CA GLU A 99 -2.66 7.37 3.79
C GLU A 99 -2.49 6.43 5.00
N PHE A 100 -1.78 6.89 6.02
CA PHE A 100 -1.72 6.16 7.29
C PHE A 100 -3.01 6.35 8.07
N ILE A 101 -3.51 5.27 8.64
CA ILE A 101 -4.55 5.33 9.67
C ILE A 101 -3.82 5.22 11.00
N TRP A 102 -4.04 6.20 11.88
CA TRP A 102 -3.47 6.16 13.22
C TRP A 102 -3.92 4.89 13.94
N THR A 103 -2.96 4.19 14.53
CA THR A 103 -3.15 2.98 15.31
C THR A 103 -2.45 3.13 16.64
N GLU A 104 -3.01 2.52 17.67
CA GLU A 104 -2.46 2.57 19.03
C GLU A 104 -0.97 2.15 19.03
N PRO A 105 -0.06 2.92 19.68
CA PRO A 105 1.39 2.68 19.65
C PRO A 105 1.83 1.29 20.12
N HIS A 106 1.06 0.64 21.00
CA HIS A 106 1.39 -0.68 21.52
C HIS A 106 1.01 -1.84 20.60
N SER A 107 0.16 -1.58 19.60
CA SER A 107 -0.44 -2.65 18.78
C SER A 107 0.55 -3.36 17.85
N ARG A 108 1.76 -2.80 17.64
CA ARG A 108 2.77 -3.26 16.66
C ARG A 108 2.16 -3.53 15.28
N ARG A 109 1.09 -2.80 14.96
CA ARG A 109 0.31 -2.92 13.74
C ARG A 109 0.29 -1.56 13.09
N ILE A 110 0.45 -1.54 11.77
CA ILE A 110 0.41 -0.32 10.97
C ILE A 110 -0.73 -0.50 9.98
N LYS A 111 -1.71 0.40 10.01
CA LYS A 111 -2.82 0.37 9.05
C LYS A 111 -2.60 1.44 8.00
N VAL A 112 -2.67 1.03 6.73
CA VAL A 112 -2.56 1.93 5.59
C VAL A 112 -3.84 1.84 4.78
N LYS A 113 -4.49 2.98 4.59
CA LYS A 113 -5.61 3.13 3.66
C LYS A 113 -5.05 3.35 2.27
N LEU A 114 -5.40 2.47 1.34
CA LEU A 114 -5.00 2.54 -0.06
C LEU A 114 -6.24 2.79 -0.90
N THR A 115 -6.16 3.79 -1.77
CA THR A 115 -7.18 4.05 -2.78
C THR A 115 -6.66 3.51 -4.10
N VAL A 116 -7.36 2.52 -4.66
CA VAL A 116 -7.02 1.88 -5.93
C VAL A 116 -8.08 2.16 -6.97
N GLN A 117 -7.63 2.22 -8.22
CA GLN A 117 -8.45 2.37 -9.40
C GLN A 117 -8.27 1.16 -10.32
N LYS A 118 -9.39 0.64 -10.81
CA LYS A 118 -9.43 -0.44 -11.80
C LYS A 118 -10.45 -0.11 -12.87
N GLU A 119 -10.17 -0.50 -14.10
CA GLU A 119 -11.14 -0.42 -15.19
C GLU A 119 -12.03 -1.66 -15.16
N VAL A 120 -13.33 -1.42 -15.23
CA VAL A 120 -14.40 -2.41 -15.09
C VAL A 120 -15.34 -2.25 -16.28
N LEU A 121 -15.89 -3.36 -16.79
CA LEU A 121 -16.92 -3.40 -17.84
C LEU A 121 -16.67 -2.42 -19.01
N ASN A 122 -15.65 -2.70 -19.83
CA ASN A 122 -15.34 -1.97 -21.07
C ASN A 122 -15.27 -0.43 -20.88
N GLY A 123 -14.28 0.07 -20.13
CA GLY A 123 -14.00 1.52 -20.07
C GLY A 123 -14.36 2.24 -18.78
N VAL A 124 -15.18 1.66 -17.89
CA VAL A 124 -15.61 2.36 -16.67
C VAL A 124 -14.52 2.26 -15.61
N LYS A 125 -13.92 3.40 -15.24
CA LYS A 125 -12.94 3.46 -14.15
C LYS A 125 -13.65 3.51 -12.82
N LEU A 126 -13.42 2.50 -11.97
CA LEU A 126 -13.92 2.46 -10.62
C LEU A 126 -12.76 2.70 -9.63
N GLU A 127 -13.02 3.54 -8.64
CA GLU A 127 -12.12 3.81 -7.53
C GLU A 127 -12.71 3.28 -6.23
N GLN A 128 -11.90 2.56 -5.46
CA GLN A 128 -12.27 1.96 -4.18
C GLN A 128 -11.12 2.10 -3.18
N ALA A 129 -11.45 2.43 -1.95
CA ALA A 129 -10.50 2.45 -0.84
C ALA A 129 -10.58 1.14 -0.08
N TYR A 130 -9.42 0.59 0.30
CA TYR A 130 -9.29 -0.57 1.18
C TYR A 130 -8.17 -0.35 2.18
N ILE A 131 -8.20 -1.11 3.27
CA ILE A 131 -7.25 -0.98 4.37
C ILE A 131 -6.37 -2.21 4.40
N VAL A 132 -5.05 -2.00 4.43
CA VAL A 132 -4.06 -3.05 4.62
C VAL A 132 -3.49 -2.95 6.02
N GLU A 133 -3.47 -4.07 6.74
CA GLU A 133 -2.87 -4.22 8.04
C GLU A 133 -1.48 -4.85 7.91
N TYR A 134 -0.47 -4.12 8.36
CA TYR A 134 0.90 -4.59 8.45
C TYR A 134 1.22 -4.98 9.89
N VAL A 135 1.56 -6.25 10.11
CA VAL A 135 1.96 -6.76 11.42
C VAL A 135 3.47 -6.72 11.51
N GLN A 136 4.00 -6.02 12.52
CA GLN A 136 5.42 -5.91 12.76
C GLN A 136 5.92 -7.11 13.57
N THR A 137 6.95 -7.78 13.08
CA THR A 137 7.63 -8.89 13.76
C THR A 137 9.09 -8.53 13.99
N ASP A 138 9.58 -8.76 15.20
CA ASP A 138 10.95 -8.44 15.57
C ASP A 138 11.91 -9.45 14.93
N HIS A 139 12.93 -8.94 14.24
CA HIS A 139 13.96 -9.75 13.60
C HIS A 139 15.30 -9.01 13.64
N MET A 140 16.33 -9.67 14.18
CA MET A 140 17.68 -9.09 14.25
C MET A 140 18.35 -9.08 12.88
N CYS A 141 19.06 -8.00 12.57
CA CYS A 141 19.82 -7.90 11.32
C CYS A 141 21.16 -8.66 11.41
N GLU A 142 21.66 -9.16 10.29
CA GLU A 142 22.92 -9.93 10.21
C GLU A 142 24.12 -9.18 10.82
N SER A 143 24.12 -7.83 10.76
CA SER A 143 25.18 -7.01 11.36
C SER A 143 25.27 -7.14 12.89
N MET A 144 24.15 -7.37 13.58
CA MET A 144 24.14 -7.55 15.04
C MET A 144 24.43 -9.00 15.42
N VAL A 145 23.87 -9.96 14.68
CA VAL A 145 24.19 -11.39 14.87
C VAL A 145 25.70 -11.65 14.72
N ALA A 146 26.36 -10.99 13.77
CA ALA A 146 27.80 -11.08 13.59
C ALA A 146 28.62 -10.36 14.69
N ALA A 147 28.03 -9.39 15.39
CA ALA A 147 28.67 -8.70 16.51
C ALA A 147 28.61 -9.56 17.79
N ASP A 148 27.49 -10.23 18.04
CA ASP A 148 27.32 -11.15 19.18
C ASP A 148 28.22 -12.39 19.07
N GLN A 149 28.52 -12.86 17.85
CA GLN A 149 29.42 -13.99 17.63
C GLN A 149 30.92 -13.65 17.81
N LYS A 150 31.29 -12.37 17.95
CA LYS A 150 32.70 -11.96 18.07
C LYS A 150 33.26 -12.03 19.49
N PHE A 151 32.51 -12.51 20.47
CA PHE A 151 33.06 -12.76 21.81
C PHE A 151 32.60 -14.10 22.41
N PRO A 152 33.39 -15.17 22.22
CA PRO A 152 33.51 -16.21 23.22
C PRO A 152 34.96 -16.26 23.74
N HIS A 153 35.14 -15.76 24.97
CA HIS A 153 36.31 -15.94 25.85
C HIS A 153 37.71 -15.74 25.24
N GLN A 154 38.25 -14.52 25.36
CA GLN A 154 39.70 -14.36 25.33
C GLN A 154 40.18 -13.37 26.38
N ASP A 155 39.86 -13.66 27.64
CA ASP A 155 40.56 -13.09 28.79
C ASP A 155 40.89 -14.21 29.79
N VAL A 156 41.74 -15.15 29.38
CA VAL A 156 42.53 -15.91 30.37
C VAL A 156 43.75 -15.06 30.66
N ILE A 157 43.62 -14.18 31.66
CA ILE A 157 44.76 -13.50 32.26
C ILE A 157 45.60 -14.60 32.92
N THR A 158 46.65 -15.06 32.25
CA THR A 158 47.71 -15.86 32.89
C THR A 158 48.43 -14.98 33.89
N ILE A 159 47.95 -15.00 35.14
CA ILE A 159 48.73 -14.56 36.29
C ILE A 159 49.75 -15.68 36.52
N ILE A 160 50.98 -15.48 36.05
CA ILE A 160 52.12 -16.32 36.42
C ILE A 160 52.49 -15.93 37.85
N PRO A 161 52.37 -16.81 38.87
CA PRO A 161 52.98 -16.53 40.16
C PRO A 161 54.49 -16.74 40.00
N SER A 162 55.24 -15.64 39.94
CA SER A 162 56.69 -15.69 40.10
C SER A 162 57.00 -16.06 41.55
N GLN A 163 57.33 -17.33 41.78
CA GLN A 163 58.04 -17.80 42.98
C GLN A 163 59.35 -18.48 42.56
N ALA A 164 60.38 -18.27 43.40
CA ALA A 164 61.76 -18.79 43.35
C ALA A 164 62.67 -18.03 42.38
N ILE A 165 63.82 -17.44 42.77
CA ILE A 165 64.82 -17.76 43.81
C ILE A 165 65.40 -16.45 44.36
#